data_AF-A0A7C3I311-F1
#
_entry.id   AF-A0A7C3I311-F1
#
_cell.length_a   1.000
_cell.length_b   1.000
_cell.length_c   1.000
_cell.angle_alpha   90.00
_cell.angle_beta   90.00
_cell.angle_gamma   90.00
#
_symmetry.space_group_name_H-M   'P 1'
#
loop_
_entity.id
_entity.type
_entity.pdbx_description
1 polymer ?
#
loop_
_entity_poly.entity_id
_entity_poly.type
_entity_poly.pdbx_seq_one_letter_code
_entity_poly.pdbx_strand_id
1 'polypeptide(L)'
;MEKLKLDLSNLKNAFPDDFTQEQIAKGQTLFLKKLADLAHRYYQGKIMTVPKAPVLGFNWFNVWYTPGVSKVSTEIRDNND
;
A
#
# COMPACT_ATOMS: atom_id res chain seq x y z
N MET A 1 29.48 5.89 8.88
CA MET A 1 28.09 6.04 8.38
C MET A 1 27.93 5.45 6.98
N GLU A 2 27.01 4.50 6.84
CA GLU A 2 26.64 3.91 5.55
C GLU A 2 25.63 4.77 4.77
N LYS A 3 25.57 4.61 3.44
CA LYS A 3 24.48 5.15 2.64
C LYS A 3 23.17 4.41 2.96
N LEU A 4 22.09 5.15 3.23
CA LEU A 4 20.78 4.55 3.50
C LEU A 4 20.28 3.75 2.29
N LYS A 5 19.91 2.49 2.52
CA LYS A 5 19.27 1.62 1.52
C LYS A 5 17.79 1.96 1.40
N LEU A 6 17.23 1.77 0.21
CA LEU A 6 15.81 2.05 -0.06
C LEU A 6 14.85 1.11 0.70
N ASP A 7 15.29 -0.10 1.03
CA ASP A 7 14.54 -1.04 1.86
C ASP A 7 14.63 -0.72 3.36
N LEU A 8 15.36 0.33 3.74
CA LEU A 8 15.60 0.79 5.12
C LEU A 8 16.27 -0.26 6.02
N SER A 9 16.78 -1.37 5.48
CA SER A 9 17.36 -2.48 6.25
C SER A 9 18.60 -2.07 7.06
N ASN A 10 19.29 -1.02 6.64
CA ASN A 10 20.48 -0.49 7.32
C ASN A 10 20.24 0.87 8.03
N LEU A 11 19.00 1.21 8.39
CA LEU A 11 18.67 2.50 8.99
C LEU A 11 19.55 2.85 10.20
N LYS A 12 19.88 1.86 11.06
CA LYS A 12 20.76 2.08 12.22
C LYS A 12 22.18 2.51 11.82
N ASN A 13 22.73 1.94 10.75
CA ASN A 13 24.11 2.18 10.29
C ASN A 13 24.23 3.44 9.43
N ALA A 14 23.10 4.04 9.06
CA ALA A 14 23.01 5.30 8.33
C ALA A 14 23.09 6.53 9.24
N PHE A 15 23.32 6.36 10.55
CA PHE A 15 23.64 7.46 11.47
C PHE A 15 25.17 7.64 11.60
N PRO A 16 25.64 8.84 11.99
CA PRO A 16 27.06 9.08 12.29
C PRO A 16 27.63 8.10 13.33
N ASP A 17 28.90 7.73 13.16
CA ASP A 17 29.54 6.70 13.99
C ASP A 17 29.83 7.19 15.42
N ASP A 18 29.78 8.50 15.65
CA ASP A 18 29.98 9.17 16.95
C ASP A 18 28.68 9.30 17.77
N PHE A 19 27.53 8.86 17.25
CA PHE A 19 26.28 8.88 18.00
C PHE A 19 26.21 7.80 19.08
N THR A 20 25.69 8.15 20.25
CA THR A 20 25.35 7.19 21.30
C THR A 20 24.15 6.34 20.89
N GLN A 21 23.96 5.19 21.55
CA GLN A 21 22.78 4.35 21.30
C GLN A 21 21.46 5.09 21.56
N GLU A 22 21.43 6.01 22.54
CA GLU A 22 20.27 6.85 22.82
C GLU A 22 19.98 7.83 21.68
N GLN A 23 21.02 8.51 21.17
CA GLN A 23 20.88 9.42 20.03
C GLN A 23 20.40 8.69 18.77
N ILE A 24 20.93 7.49 18.51
CA ILE A 24 20.47 6.64 17.40
C ILE A 24 18.99 6.29 17.56
N ALA A 25 18.55 5.83 18.74
CA ALA A 25 17.15 5.47 18.97
C ALA A 25 16.20 6.67 18.78
N LYS A 26 16.58 7.85 19.29
CA LYS A 26 15.83 9.09 19.12
C LYS A 26 15.80 9.52 17.65
N GLY A 27 16.94 9.45 16.97
CA GLY A 27 17.07 9.77 15.54
C GLY A 27 16.21 8.87 14.67
N GLN A 28 16.21 7.56 14.90
CA GLN A 28 15.36 6.59 14.20
C GLN A 28 13.88 6.95 14.36
N THR A 29 13.45 7.25 15.59
CA THR A 29 12.06 7.62 15.86
C THR A 29 11.65 8.89 15.10
N LEU A 30 12.49 9.93 15.12
CA LEU A 30 12.22 11.18 14.41
C LEU A 30 12.20 11.00 12.89
N PHE A 31 13.17 10.25 12.36
CA PHE A 31 13.25 9.91 10.94
C PHE A 31 11.98 9.19 10.48
N LEU A 32 11.57 8.12 11.17
CA LEU A 32 10.39 7.33 10.81
C LEU A 32 9.10 8.16 10.92
N LYS A 33 8.98 9.02 11.94
CA LYS A 33 7.84 9.96 12.05
C LYS A 33 7.78 10.92 10.87
N LYS A 34 8.91 11.50 10.47
CA LYS A 34 8.95 12.44 9.35
C LYS A 34 8.71 11.75 8.02
N LEU A 35 9.31 10.58 7.81
CA LEU A 35 9.10 9.77 6.62
C LEU A 35 7.64 9.32 6.51
N ALA A 36 6.99 8.97 7.63
CA ALA A 36 5.57 8.62 7.63
C ALA A 36 4.68 9.79 7.18
N ASP A 37 4.89 11.01 7.72
CA ASP A 37 4.18 12.23 7.29
C ASP A 37 4.37 12.50 5.80
N LEU A 38 5.62 12.46 5.32
CA LEU A 38 5.93 12.70 3.92
C LEU A 38 5.36 11.62 2.98
N ALA A 39 5.51 10.34 3.33
CA ALA A 39 5.05 9.23 2.49
C ALA A 39 3.52 9.20 2.38
N HIS A 40 2.79 9.40 3.48
CA HIS A 40 1.33 9.41 3.43
C HIS A 40 0.79 10.61 2.64
N ARG A 41 1.46 11.77 2.70
CA ARG A 41 1.12 12.92 1.83
C ARG A 41 1.43 12.64 0.36
N TYR A 42 2.57 12.03 0.08
CA TYR A 42 2.97 11.73 -1.29
C TYR A 42 2.02 10.71 -1.96
N TYR A 43 1.74 9.61 -1.27
CA TYR A 43 0.90 8.51 -1.79
C TYR A 43 -0.60 8.70 -1.52
N GLN A 44 -1.00 9.78 -0.85
CA GLN A 44 -2.40 10.06 -0.49
C GLN A 44 -3.06 8.89 0.28
N GLY A 45 -2.30 8.32 1.22
CA GLY A 45 -2.66 7.09 1.92
C GLY A 45 -1.75 5.93 1.55
N LYS A 46 -2.26 4.71 1.70
CA LYS A 46 -1.50 3.45 1.52
C LYS A 46 -2.23 2.39 0.71
N ILE A 47 -3.52 2.59 0.45
CA ILE A 47 -4.39 1.58 -0.16
C ILE A 47 -4.88 2.08 -1.51
N MET A 48 -5.06 1.15 -2.44
CA MET A 48 -5.75 1.38 -3.70
C MET A 48 -6.59 0.15 -4.03
N THR A 49 -7.70 0.36 -4.74
CA THR A 49 -8.51 -0.72 -5.32
C THR A 49 -8.18 -0.81 -6.80
N VAL A 50 -7.85 -2.02 -7.27
CA VAL A 50 -7.59 -2.30 -8.68
C VAL A 50 -8.47 -3.45 -9.17
N PRO A 51 -8.83 -3.49 -10.46
CA PRO A 51 -9.52 -4.64 -11.02
C PRO A 51 -8.70 -5.92 -10.84
N LYS A 52 -9.31 -6.95 -10.24
CA LYS A 52 -8.76 -8.31 -10.17
C LYS A 52 -9.15 -9.14 -11.40
N ALA A 53 -10.37 -8.91 -11.92
CA ALA A 53 -10.88 -9.60 -13.10
C ALA A 53 -10.45 -8.86 -14.39
N PRO A 54 -10.22 -9.60 -15.50
CA PRO A 54 -9.80 -8.99 -16.75
C PRO A 54 -10.94 -8.19 -17.40
N VAL A 55 -10.56 -7.10 -18.08
CA VAL A 55 -11.42 -6.32 -18.99
C VAL A 55 -10.71 -6.31 -20.34
N LEU A 56 -10.87 -7.39 -21.12
CA LEU A 56 -10.15 -7.59 -22.40
C LEU A 56 -10.72 -6.78 -23.56
N GLY A 57 -11.77 -6.00 -23.32
CA GLY A 57 -12.47 -5.16 -24.29
C GLY A 57 -13.80 -4.68 -23.73
N PHE A 58 -14.43 -3.72 -24.41
CA PHE A 58 -15.65 -3.07 -23.94
C PHE A 58 -16.79 -4.05 -23.63
N ASN A 59 -16.96 -5.09 -24.44
CA ASN A 59 -18.07 -6.05 -24.29
C ASN A 59 -18.01 -6.88 -22.99
N TRP A 60 -16.88 -6.93 -22.28
CA TRP A 60 -16.79 -7.58 -20.97
C TRP A 60 -17.65 -6.88 -19.92
N PHE A 61 -17.99 -5.60 -20.09
CA PHE A 61 -18.94 -4.92 -19.21
C PHE A 61 -20.34 -5.52 -19.28
N ASN A 62 -20.73 -6.17 -20.38
CA ASN A 62 -22.01 -6.88 -20.46
C ASN A 62 -22.05 -8.15 -19.59
N VAL A 63 -20.87 -8.66 -19.15
CA VAL A 63 -20.73 -9.80 -18.24
C VAL A 63 -20.64 -9.31 -16.80
N TRP A 64 -19.72 -8.37 -16.52
CA TRP A 64 -19.48 -7.84 -15.18
C TRP A 64 -20.55 -6.88 -14.67
N TYR A 65 -21.33 -6.31 -15.60
CA TYR A 65 -22.42 -5.37 -15.34
C TYR A 65 -23.67 -5.80 -16.09
N THR A 66 -24.60 -4.88 -16.33
CA THR A 66 -25.84 -5.17 -17.05
C THR A 66 -25.55 -5.61 -18.49
N PRO A 67 -26.22 -6.66 -19.02
CA PRO A 67 -27.26 -7.47 -18.36
C PRO A 67 -26.74 -8.65 -17.52
N GLY A 68 -25.50 -9.10 -17.71
CA GLY A 68 -24.96 -10.33 -17.12
C GLY A 68 -25.01 -10.39 -15.59
N VAL A 69 -24.74 -9.27 -14.92
CA VAL A 69 -24.75 -9.17 -13.44
C VAL A 69 -26.09 -9.59 -12.83
N SER A 70 -27.20 -9.51 -13.57
CA SER A 70 -28.51 -9.93 -13.10
C SER A 70 -28.52 -11.39 -12.64
N LYS A 71 -27.77 -12.27 -13.30
CA LYS A 71 -27.70 -13.69 -12.94
C LYS A 71 -27.09 -13.86 -11.56
N VAL A 72 -25.97 -13.17 -11.29
CA VAL A 72 -25.29 -13.18 -9.99
C VAL A 72 -26.21 -12.67 -8.89
N SER A 73 -26.92 -11.56 -9.13
CA SER A 73 -27.87 -11.01 -8.15
C SER A 73 -29.01 -11.98 -7.83
N THR A 74 -29.58 -12.64 -8.83
CA THR A 74 -30.65 -13.62 -8.60
C THR A 74 -30.15 -14.89 -7.91
N GLU A 75 -28.92 -15.33 -8.21
CA GLU A 75 -28.34 -16.49 -7.53
C GLU A 75 -28.08 -16.19 -6.06
N ILE A 76 -27.54 -15.02 -5.71
CA ILE A 76 -27.36 -14.62 -4.31
C ILE A 76 -28.71 -14.48 -3.58
N ARG A 77 -29.74 -13.94 -4.26
CA ARG A 77 -31.09 -13.86 -3.70
C ARG A 77 -31.67 -15.23 -3.38
N ASP A 78 -31.50 -16.17 -4.31
CA ASP A 78 -32.10 -17.50 -4.22
C ASP A 78 -31.25 -18.47 -3.37
N ASN A 79 -29.94 -18.21 -3.26
CA ASN A 79 -28.98 -18.94 -2.43
C ASN A 79 -27.86 -18.03 -1.89
N ASN A 80 -27.96 -17.64 -0.61
CA ASN A 80 -27.07 -16.67 0.04
C ASN A 80 -26.04 -17.31 0.99
N ASP A 81 -25.53 -18.48 0.63
CA ASP A 81 -24.46 -19.19 1.35
C ASP A 81 -23.12 -18.43 1.34
#